data_AF-A0A2S8NWJ5-F1
#
_entry.id   AF-A0A2S8NWJ5-F1
#
_cell.length_a   1.000
_cell.length_b   1.000
_cell.length_c   1.000
_cell.angle_alpha   90.00
_cell.angle_beta   90.00
_cell.angle_gamma   90.00
#
_symmetry.space_group_name_H-M   'P 1'
#
loop_
_entity.id
_entity.type
_entity.pdbx_description
1 polymer ?
#
loop_
_entity_poly.entity_id
_entity_poly.type
_entity_poly.pdbx_seq_one_letter_code
_entity_poly.pdbx_strand_id
1 'polypeptide(L)'
;MTLKETLWTMAASLVTGLVLALFAVIQSPYNAITSLIGVGVVIMYFRKFDRTGHRVTFVIFGILYYLMSVFMIAAYQYIPTQT
;
A
#
# COMPACT_ATOMS: atom_id res chain seq x y z
N MET A 1 18.12 -11.55 -1.70
CA MET A 1 17.43 -10.43 -2.35
C MET A 1 18.45 -9.66 -3.16
N THR A 2 18.27 -9.56 -4.47
CA THR A 2 19.01 -8.62 -5.30
C THR A 2 18.40 -7.22 -5.17
N LEU A 3 19.18 -6.17 -5.47
CA LEU A 3 18.71 -4.78 -5.38
C LEU A 3 17.45 -4.53 -6.21
N LYS A 4 17.37 -5.12 -7.41
CA LYS A 4 16.20 -5.05 -8.29
C LYS A 4 14.94 -5.62 -7.64
N GLU A 5 15.05 -6.75 -6.95
CA GLU A 5 13.92 -7.37 -6.25
C GLU A 5 13.48 -6.56 -5.04
N THR A 6 14.43 -5.97 -4.31
CA THR A 6 14.14 -5.08 -3.19
C THR A 6 13.38 -3.85 -3.66
N LEU A 7 13.85 -3.16 -4.70
CA LEU A 7 13.14 -2.02 -5.29
C LEU A 7 11.74 -2.40 -5.78
N TRP A 8 11.60 -3.57 -6.41
CA TRP A 8 10.28 -4.06 -6.84
C TRP A 8 9.35 -4.34 -5.65
N THR A 9 9.91 -4.87 -4.56
CA THR A 9 9.18 -5.13 -3.32
C THR A 9 8.73 -3.83 -2.67
N MET A 10 9.59 -2.83 -2.60
CA MET A 10 9.27 -1.51 -2.07
C MET A 10 8.20 -0.82 -2.91
N ALA A 11 8.31 -0.84 -4.24
CA ALA A 11 7.30 -0.25 -5.12
C ALA A 11 5.94 -0.95 -4.99
N ALA A 12 5.92 -2.28 -5.01
CA ALA A 12 4.66 -3.03 -4.90
C ALA A 12 3.99 -2.86 -3.53
N SER A 13 4.78 -2.85 -2.45
CA SER A 13 4.26 -2.60 -1.10
C SER A 13 3.81 -1.16 -0.90
N LEU A 14 4.46 -0.18 -1.52
CA LEU A 14 4.04 1.22 -1.52
C LEU A 14 2.69 1.40 -2.20
N VAL A 15 2.51 0.82 -3.39
CA VAL A 15 1.22 0.84 -4.11
C VAL A 15 0.14 0.17 -3.24
N THR A 16 0.45 -0.97 -2.63
CA THR A 16 -0.50 -1.68 -1.77
C THR A 16 -0.89 -0.84 -0.55
N GLY A 17 0.08 -0.22 0.13
CA GLY A 17 -0.17 0.65 1.28
C GLY A 17 -1.01 1.88 0.92
N LEU A 18 -0.74 2.52 -0.22
CA LEU A 18 -1.54 3.64 -0.73
C LEU A 18 -2.98 3.22 -1.05
N VAL A 19 -3.16 2.10 -1.71
CA VAL A 19 -4.50 1.59 -2.07
C VAL A 19 -5.30 1.25 -0.82
N LEU A 20 -4.67 0.67 0.22
CA LEU A 20 -5.32 0.45 1.51
C LEU A 20 -5.68 1.76 2.23
N ALA A 21 -4.83 2.78 2.14
CA ALA A 21 -5.13 4.09 2.73
C ALA A 21 -6.29 4.76 2.01
N LEU A 22 -6.32 4.70 0.67
CA LEU A 22 -7.44 5.19 -0.13
C LEU A 22 -8.74 4.45 0.18
N PHE A 23 -8.69 3.13 0.38
CA PHE A 23 -9.85 2.35 0.81
C PHE A 23 -10.49 2.90 2.10
N ALA A 24 -9.67 3.35 3.06
CA ALA A 24 -10.14 3.87 4.33
C ALA A 24 -10.82 5.26 4.23
N VAL A 25 -10.57 6.01 3.15
CA VAL A 25 -11.01 7.41 2.99
C VAL A 25 -12.09 7.57 1.92
N ILE A 26 -12.07 6.72 0.89
CA ILE A 26 -13.05 6.73 -0.19
C ILE A 26 -14.39 6.19 0.32
N GLN A 27 -15.49 6.85 -0.05
CA GLN A 27 -16.84 6.41 0.28
C GLN A 27 -17.31 5.24 -0.61
N SER A 28 -18.24 4.44 -0.08
CA SER A 28 -18.93 3.40 -0.85
C SER A 28 -19.66 4.02 -2.06
N PRO A 29 -19.65 3.35 -3.24
CA PRO A 29 -19.16 1.99 -3.51
C PRO A 29 -17.71 1.93 -4.01
N TYR A 30 -17.07 3.08 -4.23
CA TYR A 30 -15.76 3.14 -4.88
C TYR A 30 -14.65 2.50 -4.05
N ASN A 31 -14.79 2.49 -2.72
CA ASN A 31 -13.88 1.77 -1.84
C ASN A 31 -13.76 0.28 -2.19
N ALA A 32 -14.86 -0.37 -2.59
CA ALA A 32 -14.84 -1.79 -2.98
C ALA A 32 -13.94 -2.01 -4.20
N ILE A 33 -14.00 -1.13 -5.20
CA ILE A 33 -13.13 -1.18 -6.39
C ILE A 33 -11.66 -0.98 -5.98
N THR A 34 -11.40 -0.02 -5.10
CA THR A 34 -10.05 0.24 -4.56
C THR A 34 -9.50 -0.99 -3.84
N SER A 35 -10.30 -1.66 -3.01
CA SER A 35 -9.89 -2.89 -2.33
C SER A 35 -9.57 -4.03 -3.30
N LEU A 36 -10.33 -4.15 -4.40
CA LEU A 36 -10.11 -5.17 -5.43
C LEU A 36 -8.76 -4.96 -6.13
N ILE A 37 -8.39 -3.70 -6.42
CA ILE A 37 -7.07 -3.35 -6.97
C ILE A 37 -5.98 -3.78 -5.98
N GLY A 38 -6.15 -3.49 -4.69
CA GLY A 38 -5.18 -3.86 -3.65
C GLY A 38 -4.96 -5.37 -3.59
N VAL A 39 -6.05 -6.14 -3.57
CA VAL A 39 -6.00 -7.62 -3.63
C VAL A 39 -5.28 -8.09 -4.89
N GLY A 40 -5.58 -7.51 -6.05
CA GLY A 40 -4.90 -7.82 -7.31
C GLY A 40 -3.38 -7.63 -7.25
N VAL A 41 -2.91 -6.52 -6.68
CA VAL A 41 -1.48 -6.24 -6.52
C VAL A 41 -0.81 -7.27 -5.61
N VAL A 42 -1.44 -7.61 -4.48
CA VAL A 42 -0.92 -8.63 -3.54
C VAL A 42 -0.82 -9.99 -4.23
N ILE A 43 -1.89 -10.44 -4.91
CA ILE A 43 -1.89 -11.72 -5.63
C ILE A 43 -0.80 -11.75 -6.69
N MET A 44 -0.68 -10.70 -7.51
CA MET A 44 0.37 -10.62 -8.54
C MET A 44 1.77 -10.67 -7.94
N TYR A 45 2.01 -9.97 -6.81
CA TYR A 45 3.30 -9.98 -6.15
C TYR A 45 3.64 -11.36 -5.56
N PHE A 46 2.72 -12.00 -4.85
CA PHE A 46 2.94 -13.30 -4.21
C PHE A 46 3.08 -14.44 -5.23
N ARG A 47 2.47 -14.30 -6.41
CA ARG A 47 2.68 -15.20 -7.56
C ARG A 47 4.08 -15.05 -8.17
N LYS A 48 4.66 -13.85 -8.12
CA LYS A 48 6.00 -13.56 -8.68
C LYS A 48 7.13 -14.01 -7.73
N PHE A 49 6.93 -13.88 -6.42
CA PHE A 49 7.95 -14.20 -5.42
C PHE A 49 7.45 -15.26 -4.43
N ASP A 50 8.00 -16.47 -4.53
CA ASP A 50 7.61 -17.59 -3.68
C ASP A 50 8.40 -17.65 -2.35
N ARG A 51 9.62 -17.11 -2.35
CA ARG A 51 10.49 -17.09 -1.16
C ARG A 51 9.84 -16.33 0.00
N THR A 52 9.78 -16.98 1.17
CA THR A 52 9.20 -16.44 2.41
C THR A 52 9.74 -15.05 2.78
N GLY A 53 11.05 -14.83 2.62
CA GLY A 53 11.68 -13.53 2.91
C GLY A 53 11.09 -12.37 2.12
N HIS A 54 10.75 -12.56 0.83
CA HIS A 54 10.13 -11.50 0.02
C HIS A 54 8.71 -11.19 0.48
N ARG A 55 7.94 -12.22 0.84
CA ARG A 55 6.56 -12.08 1.30
C ARG A 55 6.49 -11.32 2.63
N VAL A 56 7.36 -11.66 3.58
CA VAL A 56 7.43 -10.96 4.88
C VAL A 56 7.84 -9.50 4.69
N THR A 57 8.89 -9.24 3.91
CA THR A 57 9.34 -7.87 3.63
C THR A 57 8.23 -7.05 2.96
N PHE A 58 7.52 -7.62 1.98
CA PHE A 58 6.38 -6.96 1.34
C PHE A 58 5.29 -6.56 2.35
N VAL A 59 4.93 -7.46 3.27
CA VAL A 59 3.91 -7.19 4.29
C VAL A 59 4.35 -6.09 5.25
N ILE A 60 5.59 -6.15 5.74
CA ILE A 60 6.14 -5.13 6.66
C ILE A 60 6.12 -3.75 6.00
N PHE A 61 6.68 -3.63 4.79
CA PHE A 61 6.68 -2.36 4.06
C PHE A 61 5.26 -1.92 3.69
N GLY A 62 4.36 -2.86 3.36
CA GLY A 62 2.97 -2.55 3.04
C GLY A 62 2.24 -1.90 4.22
N ILE A 63 2.44 -2.43 5.43
CA ILE A 63 1.89 -1.85 6.66
C ILE A 63 2.50 -0.47 6.93
N LEU A 64 3.82 -0.34 6.82
CA LEU A 64 4.51 0.95 7.03
C LEU A 64 4.00 2.02 6.06
N TYR A 65 3.90 1.69 4.76
CA TYR A 65 3.40 2.62 3.75
C TYR A 65 1.92 2.93 3.93
N TYR A 66 1.10 1.98 4.37
CA TYR A 66 -0.29 2.24 4.73
C TYR A 66 -0.39 3.27 5.85
N LEU A 67 0.33 3.06 6.97
CA LEU A 67 0.33 3.98 8.12
C LEU A 67 0.81 5.37 7.72
N MET A 68 1.91 5.47 6.96
CA MET A 68 2.40 6.75 6.44
C MET A 68 1.37 7.43 5.54
N SER A 69 0.72 6.69 4.66
CA SER A 69 -0.27 7.25 3.72
C SER A 69 -1.51 7.76 4.45
N VAL A 70 -2.04 7.00 5.41
CA VAL A 70 -3.16 7.45 6.26
C VAL A 70 -2.78 8.69 7.05
N PHE A 71 -1.58 8.71 7.64
CA PHE A 71 -1.08 9.87 8.37
C PHE A 71 -1.00 11.12 7.47
N MET A 72 -0.44 10.99 6.27
CA MET A 72 -0.33 12.09 5.30
C MET A 72 -1.71 12.60 4.85
N ILE A 73 -2.66 11.69 4.61
CA ILE A 73 -4.04 12.08 4.25
C ILE A 73 -4.71 12.81 5.41
N ALA A 74 -4.57 12.31 6.64
CA ALA A 74 -5.10 12.97 7.83
C ALA A 74 -4.46 14.35 8.04
N ALA A 75 -3.15 14.46 7.90
CA ALA A 75 -2.45 15.74 7.97
C ALA A 75 -2.98 16.72 6.93
N TYR A 76 -3.18 16.29 5.69
CA TYR A 76 -3.73 17.12 4.63
C TYR A 76 -5.20 17.54 4.89
N GLN A 77 -6.02 16.65 5.45
CA GLN A 77 -7.44 16.93 5.69
C GLN A 77 -7.70 17.79 6.93
N TYR A 78 -6.91 17.60 7.98
CA TYR A 78 -7.21 18.14 9.32
C TYR A 78 -6.24 19.23 9.79
N ILE A 79 -5.10 19.43 9.13
CA ILE A 79 -4.25 20.59 9.43
C ILE A 79 -4.90 21.81 8.76
N PRO A 80 -5.39 22.79 9.53
CA PRO A 80 -5.96 24.00 8.94
C PRO A 80 -4.89 24.69 8.11
N THR A 81 -5.15 24.85 6.82
CA THR A 81 -4.41 25.79 5.99
C THR A 81 -4.64 27.16 6.59
N GLN A 82 -3.62 27.71 7.27
CA GLN A 82 -3.63 29.11 7.68
C GLN A 82 -3.58 29.96 6.41
N THR A 83 -4.76 30.21 5.82
CA THR A 83 -4.98 31.20 4.76
C THR A 83 -5.28 32.55 5.39
#